data_AF-A0A9E6AEV0-F1
#
_entry.id   AF-A0A9E6AEV0-F1
#
_cell.length_a   1.000
_cell.length_b   1.000
_cell.length_c   1.000
_cell.angle_alpha   90.00
_cell.angle_beta   90.00
_cell.angle_gamma   90.00
#
_symmetry.space_group_name_H-M   'P 1'
#
loop_
_entity.id
_entity.type
_entity.pdbx_description
1 polymer ?
#
loop_
_entity_poly.entity_id
_entity_poly.type
_entity_poly.pdbx_seq_one_letter_code
_entity_poly.pdbx_strand_id
1 'polypeptide(L)'
;MSSPRTLTLSGIFLLAGAGIGFAGPAPGDGEKAKTKLAQIAKSAPANLVKQPVAQARKALERVQSVGDAKDKQHQPMLEGLAWQWTKVAADLIRAAAAEDRARSAEEELATLRTKLVRAQALLEQTIARRDRAKAQLPQTDRAGTAASAAKQRVDAKALPAKPAPAKPASTKAGGQ
;
A
#
# COMPACT_ATOMS: atom_id res chain seq x y z
N MET A 1 -19.39 -6.66 -14.78
CA MET A 1 -19.86 -5.33 -14.31
C MET A 1 -19.04 -4.98 -13.08
N SER A 2 -17.99 -4.20 -13.26
CA SER A 2 -17.02 -3.84 -12.21
C SER A 2 -17.34 -2.45 -11.69
N SER A 3 -17.69 -2.36 -10.41
CA SER A 3 -17.91 -1.08 -9.72
C SER A 3 -16.57 -0.43 -9.36
N PRO A 4 -16.39 0.89 -9.60
CA PRO A 4 -15.20 1.61 -9.17
C PRO A 4 -15.25 1.85 -7.65
N ARG A 5 -14.22 1.37 -6.93
CA ARG A 5 -14.02 1.69 -5.51
C ARG A 5 -13.33 3.05 -5.40
N THR A 6 -14.10 4.05 -4.98
CA THR A 6 -13.63 5.38 -4.60
C THR A 6 -12.78 5.29 -3.32
N LEU A 7 -11.47 5.52 -3.45
CA LEU A 7 -10.57 5.74 -2.32
C LEU A 7 -10.67 7.22 -1.91
N THR A 8 -11.44 7.50 -0.87
CA THR A 8 -11.42 8.79 -0.17
C THR A 8 -10.29 8.77 0.86
N LEU A 9 -9.15 9.36 0.49
CA LEU A 9 -8.05 9.65 1.41
C LEU A 9 -8.36 10.97 2.15
N SER A 10 -9.14 10.88 3.23
CA SER A 10 -9.44 12.03 4.10
C SER A 10 -8.66 11.88 5.39
N GLY A 11 -7.45 12.46 5.42
CA GLY A 11 -6.58 12.50 6.59
C GLY A 11 -6.60 13.88 7.22
N ILE A 12 -7.51 14.12 8.16
CA ILE A 12 -7.45 15.25 9.10
C ILE A 12 -7.14 14.67 10.47
N PHE A 13 -5.87 14.71 10.86
CA PHE A 13 -5.44 14.45 12.23
C PHE A 13 -5.60 15.74 13.03
N LEU A 14 -6.78 15.92 13.61
CA LEU A 14 -7.07 17.00 14.56
C LEU A 14 -6.36 16.65 15.88
N LEU A 15 -5.21 17.27 16.13
CA LEU A 15 -4.50 17.20 17.39
C LEU A 15 -5.30 18.01 18.44
N ALA A 16 -6.34 17.38 19.00
CA ALA A 16 -7.05 17.94 20.14
C ALA A 16 -6.12 17.86 21.36
N GLY A 17 -5.50 19.00 21.70
CA GLY A 17 -4.79 19.20 22.95
C GLY A 17 -5.75 19.06 24.12
N ALA A 18 -5.93 17.84 24.62
CA ALA A 18 -6.62 17.57 25.86
C ALA A 18 -5.75 18.11 27.00
N GLY A 19 -6.16 19.25 27.57
CA GLY A 19 -5.60 19.74 28.82
C GLY A 19 -5.66 18.64 29.87
N ILE A 20 -4.49 18.29 30.43
CA ILE A 20 -4.38 17.30 31.49
C ILE A 20 -4.91 17.95 32.77
N GLY A 21 -6.23 17.94 32.95
CA GLY A 21 -6.84 18.27 34.22
C GLY A 21 -6.49 17.21 35.25
N PHE A 22 -5.70 17.56 36.27
CA PHE A 22 -5.49 16.71 37.44
C PHE A 22 -6.79 16.68 38.24
N ALA A 23 -7.65 15.71 37.94
CA ALA A 23 -8.69 15.33 38.88
C ALA A 23 -8.02 14.85 40.17
N GLY A 24 -8.42 15.42 41.31
CA GLY A 24 -7.93 15.00 42.62
C GLY A 24 -8.17 13.50 42.86
N PRO A 25 -7.40 12.87 43.76
CA PRO A 25 -7.54 11.45 44.06
C PRO A 25 -8.96 11.12 44.49
N ALA A 26 -9.61 10.19 43.77
CA ALA A 26 -10.94 9.73 44.15
C ALA A 26 -10.81 8.60 45.18
N PRO A 27 -11.72 8.52 46.17
CA PRO A 27 -11.74 7.38 47.08
C PRO A 27 -11.89 6.07 46.30
N GLY A 28 -11.07 5.07 46.66
CA GLY A 28 -11.06 3.75 46.02
C GLY A 28 -10.12 3.62 44.82
N ASP A 29 -9.30 4.61 44.52
CA ASP A 29 -8.29 4.53 43.45
C ASP A 29 -7.23 3.45 43.73
N GLY A 30 -6.98 3.11 45.00
CA GLY A 30 -6.08 2.02 45.37
C GLY A 30 -6.52 0.64 44.85
N GLU A 31 -7.79 0.28 45.00
CA GLU A 31 -8.32 -1.01 44.50
C GLU A 31 -8.36 -1.08 42.97
N LYS A 32 -8.71 0.05 42.31
CA LYS A 32 -8.63 0.18 40.85
C LYS A 32 -7.19 -0.04 40.36
N ALA A 33 -6.21 0.57 41.04
CA ALA A 33 -4.80 0.40 40.73
C ALA A 33 -4.37 -1.07 40.87
N LYS A 34 -4.72 -1.75 41.98
CA LYS A 34 -4.40 -3.18 42.17
C LYS A 34 -4.96 -4.07 41.07
N THR A 35 -6.25 -3.92 40.75
CA THR A 35 -6.91 -4.73 39.71
C THR A 35 -6.26 -4.50 38.35
N LYS A 36 -5.97 -3.23 38.02
CA LYS A 36 -5.35 -2.89 36.74
C LYS A 36 -3.88 -3.33 36.64
N LEU A 37 -3.12 -3.25 37.73
CA LEU A 37 -1.76 -3.81 37.80
C LEU A 37 -1.77 -5.32 37.61
N ALA A 38 -2.73 -6.04 38.18
CA ALA A 38 -2.87 -7.49 37.97
C ALA A 38 -3.18 -7.84 36.51
N GLN A 39 -3.96 -7.00 35.82
CA GLN A 39 -4.18 -7.15 34.37
C GLN A 39 -2.89 -6.90 33.58
N ILE A 40 -2.19 -5.81 33.88
CA ILE A 40 -0.92 -5.44 33.21
C ILE A 40 0.14 -6.54 33.40
N ALA A 41 0.25 -7.10 34.60
CA ALA A 41 1.21 -8.16 34.89
C ALA A 41 0.97 -9.46 34.09
N LYS A 42 -0.26 -9.70 33.62
CA LYS A 42 -0.62 -10.90 32.84
C LYS A 42 -0.38 -10.74 31.34
N SER A 43 -0.51 -9.52 30.81
CA SER A 43 -0.55 -9.28 29.36
C SER A 43 0.60 -8.44 28.81
N ALA A 44 1.31 -7.69 29.66
CA ALA A 44 2.31 -6.74 29.20
C ALA A 44 3.73 -7.31 29.22
N PRO A 45 4.57 -6.95 28.24
CA PRO A 45 5.99 -7.32 28.25
C PRO A 45 6.70 -6.64 29.43
N ALA A 46 7.39 -7.44 30.25
CA ALA A 46 7.91 -7.01 31.55
C ALA A 46 8.91 -5.86 31.47
N ASN A 47 9.73 -5.81 30.41
CA ASN A 47 10.72 -4.74 30.18
C ASN A 47 10.06 -3.36 30.00
N LEU A 48 8.89 -3.31 29.36
CA LEU A 48 8.20 -2.05 29.05
C LEU A 48 7.53 -1.44 30.28
N VAL A 49 6.97 -2.27 31.15
CA VAL A 49 6.18 -1.82 32.31
C VAL A 49 6.91 -1.90 33.64
N LYS A 50 8.17 -2.38 33.67
CA LYS A 50 8.93 -2.66 34.91
C LYS A 50 8.93 -1.47 35.88
N GLN A 51 9.36 -0.30 35.41
CA GLN A 51 9.49 0.90 36.24
C GLN A 51 8.14 1.43 36.75
N PRO A 52 7.13 1.72 35.91
CA PRO A 52 5.86 2.25 36.40
C PRO A 52 5.11 1.25 37.29
N VAL A 53 5.20 -0.06 37.02
CA VAL A 53 4.64 -1.09 37.92
C VAL A 53 5.33 -1.09 39.28
N ALA A 54 6.66 -0.95 39.32
CA ALA A 54 7.40 -0.87 40.58
C ALA A 54 7.00 0.37 41.40
N GLN A 55 6.83 1.52 40.74
CA GLN A 55 6.39 2.77 41.41
C GLN A 55 4.96 2.66 41.92
N ALA A 56 4.05 2.08 41.14
CA ALA A 56 2.67 1.87 41.57
C ALA A 56 2.59 0.93 42.79
N ARG A 57 3.38 -0.15 42.81
CA ARG A 57 3.47 -1.07 43.96
C ARG A 57 4.03 -0.37 45.20
N LYS A 58 5.13 0.38 45.05
CA LYS A 58 5.72 1.15 46.16
C LYS A 58 4.74 2.17 46.74
N ALA A 59 3.91 2.80 45.91
CA ALA A 59 2.85 3.70 46.38
C ALA A 59 1.77 2.94 47.17
N LEU A 60 1.34 1.76 46.70
CA LEU A 60 0.37 0.90 47.42
C LEU A 60 0.91 0.34 48.73
N GLU A 61 2.19 -0.03 48.79
CA GLU A 61 2.85 -0.45 50.04
C GLU A 61 2.84 0.70 51.07
N ARG A 62 3.05 1.93 50.62
CA ARG A 62 2.93 3.12 51.48
C ARG A 62 1.50 3.35 51.97
N VAL A 63 0.50 3.15 51.12
CA VAL A 63 -0.92 3.18 51.52
C VAL A 63 -1.18 2.21 52.68
N GLN A 64 -0.64 0.99 52.60
CA GLN A 64 -0.79 -0.01 53.66
C GLN A 64 -0.12 0.46 54.95
N SER A 65 1.13 0.95 54.89
CA SER A 65 1.84 1.46 56.07
C SER A 65 1.15 2.66 56.74
N VAL A 66 0.43 3.48 55.96
CA VAL A 66 -0.33 4.63 56.46
C VAL A 66 -1.64 4.19 57.11
N GLY A 67 -2.25 3.08 56.67
CA GLY A 67 -3.44 2.52 57.31
C GLY A 67 -3.20 2.07 58.76
N ASP A 68 -1.97 1.63 59.05
CA ASP A 68 -1.53 1.26 60.39
C ASP A 68 -1.15 2.49 61.25
N ALA A 69 -0.76 3.59 60.60
CA ALA A 69 -0.52 4.87 61.22
C ALA A 69 -1.84 5.66 61.40
N LYS A 70 -1.91 6.60 62.35
CA LYS A 70 -3.09 7.47 62.51
C LYS A 70 -3.24 8.53 61.41
N ASP A 71 -2.48 8.42 60.32
CA ASP A 71 -2.31 9.44 59.29
C ASP A 71 -3.19 9.21 58.06
N LYS A 72 -4.50 9.13 58.28
CA LYS A 72 -5.47 8.81 57.21
C LYS A 72 -5.61 9.91 56.15
N GLN A 73 -5.05 11.10 56.39
CA GLN A 73 -5.17 12.25 55.47
C GLN A 73 -4.34 12.06 54.19
N HIS A 74 -3.20 11.36 54.26
CA HIS A 74 -2.34 11.14 53.11
C HIS A 74 -2.70 9.89 52.28
N GLN A 75 -3.57 9.02 52.81
CA GLN A 75 -3.96 7.77 52.16
C GLN A 75 -4.54 7.99 50.74
N PRO A 76 -5.53 8.89 50.51
CA PRO A 76 -6.09 9.08 49.17
C PRO A 76 -5.05 9.61 48.17
N MET A 77 -4.11 10.45 48.62
CA MET A 77 -3.05 10.97 47.75
C MET A 77 -2.11 9.86 47.26
N LEU A 78 -1.74 8.92 48.14
CA LEU A 78 -0.92 7.76 47.76
C LEU A 78 -1.68 6.77 46.86
N GLU A 79 -2.97 6.57 47.11
CA GLU A 79 -3.85 5.78 46.23
C GLU A 79 -3.95 6.40 44.82
N GLY A 80 -4.15 7.71 44.75
CA GLY A 80 -4.13 8.45 43.49
C GLY A 80 -2.78 8.34 42.77
N LEU A 81 -1.66 8.42 43.49
CA LEU A 81 -0.33 8.25 42.92
C LEU A 81 -0.14 6.84 42.34
N ALA A 82 -0.57 5.79 43.06
CA ALA A 82 -0.54 4.42 42.54
C ALA A 82 -1.37 4.27 41.25
N TRP A 83 -2.53 4.91 41.22
CA TRP A 83 -3.41 4.92 40.04
C TRP A 83 -2.76 5.63 38.85
N GLN A 84 -2.10 6.78 39.06
CA GLN A 84 -1.39 7.48 37.99
C GLN A 84 -0.25 6.66 37.40
N TRP A 85 0.58 6.02 38.23
CA TRP A 85 1.63 5.12 37.72
C TRP A 85 1.07 3.93 36.94
N THR A 86 -0.11 3.43 37.34
CA THR A 86 -0.80 2.36 36.62
C THR A 86 -1.32 2.84 35.26
N LYS A 87 -1.82 4.07 35.16
CA LYS A 87 -2.17 4.70 33.88
C LYS A 87 -0.96 4.87 32.98
N VAL A 88 0.16 5.35 33.52
CA VAL A 88 1.43 5.46 32.76
C VAL A 88 1.85 4.11 32.19
N ALA A 89 1.79 3.02 32.97
CA ALA A 89 2.07 1.68 32.45
C ALA A 89 1.11 1.27 31.32
N ALA A 90 -0.18 1.56 31.45
CA ALA A 90 -1.17 1.28 30.39
C ALA A 90 -0.91 2.12 29.13
N ASP A 91 -0.49 3.38 29.29
CA ASP A 91 -0.20 4.29 28.19
C ASP A 91 1.05 3.86 27.42
N LEU A 92 2.08 3.38 28.10
CA LEU A 92 3.26 2.81 27.44
C LEU A 92 2.90 1.57 26.62
N ILE A 93 2.01 0.70 27.10
CA ILE A 93 1.54 -0.47 26.32
C ILE A 93 0.81 0.00 25.05
N ARG A 94 -0.06 1.00 25.18
CA ARG A 94 -0.79 1.56 24.03
C ARG A 94 0.16 2.22 23.04
N ALA A 95 1.17 2.94 23.51
CA ALA A 95 2.19 3.58 22.70
C ALA A 95 3.01 2.54 21.92
N ALA A 96 3.53 1.51 22.58
CA ALA A 96 4.28 0.45 21.89
C ALA A 96 3.43 -0.30 20.85
N ALA A 97 2.16 -0.59 21.17
CA ALA A 97 1.26 -1.19 20.19
C ALA A 97 0.95 -0.24 19.00
N ALA A 98 1.03 1.08 19.19
CA ALA A 98 0.89 2.04 18.10
C ALA A 98 2.17 2.11 17.26
N GLU A 99 3.34 2.08 17.89
CA GLU A 99 4.65 2.02 17.21
C GLU A 99 4.79 0.77 16.34
N ASP A 100 4.39 -0.40 16.86
CA ASP A 100 4.45 -1.65 16.09
C ASP A 100 3.53 -1.60 14.86
N ARG A 101 2.31 -1.05 15.00
CA ARG A 101 1.40 -0.84 13.85
C ARG A 101 1.96 0.13 12.83
N ALA A 102 2.59 1.22 13.30
CA ALA A 102 3.23 2.19 12.41
C ALA A 102 4.38 1.53 11.64
N ARG A 103 5.22 0.73 12.31
CA ARG A 103 6.31 -0.02 11.67
C ARG A 103 5.79 -0.98 10.61
N SER A 104 4.75 -1.77 10.90
CA SER A 104 4.14 -2.67 9.91
C SER A 104 3.58 -1.90 8.70
N ALA A 105 2.94 -0.75 8.93
CA ALA A 105 2.43 0.09 7.84
C ALA A 105 3.56 0.66 6.96
N GLU A 106 4.70 1.04 7.56
CA GLU A 106 5.89 1.50 6.83
C GLU A 106 6.49 0.39 5.94
N GLU A 107 6.57 -0.84 6.47
CA GLU A 107 7.04 -2.02 5.71
C GLU A 107 6.12 -2.35 4.53
N GLU A 108 4.80 -2.31 4.74
CA GLU A 108 3.81 -2.49 3.67
C GLU A 108 3.94 -1.40 2.60
N LEU A 109 4.09 -0.14 3.02
CA LEU A 109 4.28 0.99 2.11
C LEU A 109 5.56 0.84 1.28
N ALA A 110 6.67 0.42 1.88
CA ALA A 110 7.92 0.15 1.17
C ALA A 110 7.76 -0.96 0.12
N THR A 111 7.02 -2.02 0.47
CA THR A 111 6.70 -3.11 -0.46
C THR A 111 5.83 -2.64 -1.62
N LEU A 112 4.80 -1.83 -1.35
CA LEU A 112 3.91 -1.27 -2.37
C LEU A 112 4.66 -0.33 -3.31
N ARG A 113 5.55 0.52 -2.79
CA ARG A 113 6.41 1.40 -3.60
C ARG A 113 7.28 0.59 -4.57
N THR A 114 7.90 -0.49 -4.10
CA THR A 114 8.70 -1.37 -4.95
C THR A 114 7.86 -2.02 -6.07
N LYS A 115 6.65 -2.48 -5.74
CA LYS A 115 5.72 -3.03 -6.74
C LYS A 115 5.30 -1.99 -7.77
N LEU A 116 5.06 -0.74 -7.34
CA LEU A 116 4.68 0.37 -8.21
C LEU A 116 5.80 0.69 -9.21
N VAL A 117 7.05 0.81 -8.75
CA VAL A 117 8.21 1.05 -9.64
C VAL A 117 8.35 -0.06 -10.67
N ARG A 118 8.21 -1.33 -10.26
CA ARG A 118 8.23 -2.47 -11.20
C ARG A 118 7.08 -2.40 -12.21
N ALA A 119 5.88 -2.05 -11.77
CA ALA A 119 4.72 -1.91 -12.65
C ALA A 119 4.92 -0.79 -13.68
N GLN A 120 5.47 0.35 -13.28
CA GLN A 120 5.82 1.45 -14.19
C GLN A 120 6.83 0.99 -15.24
N ALA A 121 7.91 0.31 -14.83
CA ALA A 121 8.91 -0.22 -15.77
C ALA A 121 8.31 -1.21 -16.80
N LEU A 122 7.38 -2.08 -16.36
CA LEU A 122 6.68 -3.00 -17.28
C LEU A 122 5.74 -2.27 -18.26
N LEU A 123 5.08 -1.19 -17.81
CA LEU A 123 4.26 -0.35 -18.69
C LEU A 123 5.11 0.35 -19.74
N GLU A 124 6.23 0.95 -19.35
CA GLU A 124 7.19 1.58 -20.26
C GLU A 124 7.74 0.57 -21.29
N GLN A 125 8.11 -0.64 -20.84
CA GLN A 125 8.54 -1.70 -21.73
C GLN A 125 7.45 -2.10 -22.74
N THR A 126 6.19 -2.18 -22.28
CA THR A 126 5.06 -2.53 -23.15
C THR A 126 4.79 -1.46 -24.19
N ILE A 127 4.85 -0.18 -23.80
CA ILE A 127 4.75 0.96 -24.72
C ILE A 127 5.88 0.88 -25.77
N ALA A 128 7.12 0.69 -25.35
CA ALA A 128 8.26 0.56 -26.26
C ALA A 128 8.12 -0.62 -27.24
N ARG A 129 7.63 -1.79 -26.78
CA ARG A 129 7.36 -2.95 -27.64
C ARG A 129 6.27 -2.65 -28.66
N ARG A 130 5.17 -2.02 -28.22
CA ARG A 130 4.07 -1.63 -29.10
C ARG A 130 4.55 -0.63 -30.16
N ASP A 131 5.37 0.34 -29.78
CA ASP A 131 5.84 1.37 -30.70
C ASP A 131 6.81 0.78 -31.75
N ARG A 132 7.68 -0.17 -31.36
CA ARG A 132 8.48 -0.96 -32.31
C ARG A 132 7.63 -1.79 -33.26
N ALA A 133 6.60 -2.48 -32.75
CA ALA A 133 5.69 -3.26 -33.59
C ALA A 133 4.95 -2.37 -34.60
N LYS A 134 4.47 -1.19 -34.17
CA LYS A 134 3.85 -0.20 -35.06
C LYS A 134 4.82 0.30 -36.14
N ALA A 135 6.09 0.50 -35.80
CA ALA A 135 7.11 0.91 -36.78
C ALA A 135 7.44 -0.18 -37.83
N GLN A 136 7.18 -1.45 -37.52
CA GLN A 136 7.40 -2.57 -38.45
C GLN A 136 6.25 -2.78 -39.45
N LEU A 137 5.01 -2.39 -39.10
CA LEU A 137 3.83 -2.49 -40.00
C LEU A 137 4.06 -1.93 -41.42
N PRO A 138 4.57 -0.68 -41.61
CA PRO A 138 4.80 -0.17 -42.97
C PRO A 138 5.88 -0.93 -43.73
N GLN A 139 6.81 -1.62 -43.04
CA GLN A 139 7.83 -2.44 -43.70
C GLN A 139 7.24 -3.74 -44.22
N THR A 140 6.35 -4.39 -43.45
CA THR A 140 5.65 -5.60 -43.88
C THR A 140 4.66 -5.30 -45.01
N ASP A 141 3.97 -4.17 -44.97
CA ASP A 141 3.04 -3.76 -46.05
C ASP A 141 3.78 -3.57 -47.38
N ARG A 142 4.96 -2.94 -47.35
CA ARG A 142 5.84 -2.78 -48.53
C ARG A 142 6.41 -4.11 -49.02
N ALA A 143 6.83 -4.99 -48.11
CA ALA A 143 7.35 -6.30 -48.47
C ALA A 143 6.27 -7.20 -49.11
N GLY A 144 5.04 -7.16 -48.57
CA GLY A 144 3.90 -7.91 -49.11
C GLY A 144 3.46 -7.43 -50.50
N THR A 145 3.42 -6.10 -50.71
CA THR A 145 3.15 -5.53 -52.05
C THR A 145 4.24 -5.89 -53.05
N ALA A 146 5.51 -5.83 -52.67
CA ALA A 146 6.63 -6.23 -53.54
C ALA A 146 6.61 -7.72 -53.87
N ALA A 147 6.31 -8.60 -52.90
CA ALA A 147 6.21 -10.04 -53.11
C ALA A 147 5.03 -10.42 -54.02
N SER A 148 3.87 -9.76 -53.86
CA SER A 148 2.72 -9.95 -54.73
C SER A 148 3.00 -9.50 -56.17
N ALA A 149 3.64 -8.34 -56.34
CA ALA A 149 4.05 -7.83 -57.65
C ALA A 149 5.10 -8.74 -58.34
N ALA A 150 6.03 -9.33 -57.58
CA ALA A 150 6.98 -10.29 -58.10
C ALA A 150 6.30 -11.58 -58.57
N LYS A 151 5.33 -12.10 -57.81
CA LYS A 151 4.56 -13.31 -58.18
C LYS A 151 3.76 -13.10 -59.47
N GLN A 152 3.08 -11.95 -59.59
CA GLN A 152 2.35 -11.57 -60.82
C GLN A 152 3.25 -11.51 -62.06
N ARG A 153 4.51 -11.08 -61.93
CA ARG A 153 5.45 -11.04 -63.06
C ARG A 153 5.92 -12.42 -63.49
N VAL A 154 6.06 -13.37 -62.56
CA VAL A 154 6.43 -14.75 -62.87
C VAL A 154 5.27 -15.46 -63.58
N ASP A 155 4.04 -15.28 -63.08
CA ASP A 155 2.84 -15.86 -63.68
C ASP A 155 2.54 -15.26 -65.07
N ALA A 156 2.78 -13.94 -65.27
CA ALA A 156 2.61 -13.29 -66.57
C ALA A 156 3.65 -13.73 -67.62
N LYS A 157 4.84 -14.18 -67.19
CA LYS A 157 5.90 -14.67 -68.09
C LYS A 157 5.71 -16.15 -68.46
N ALA A 158 4.81 -16.87 -67.80
CA ALA A 158 4.46 -18.26 -68.10
C ALA A 158 3.30 -18.42 -69.11
N LEU A 159 2.69 -17.32 -69.58
CA LEU A 159 1.63 -17.37 -70.61
C LEU A 159 2.24 -17.52 -72.01
N PRO A 160 1.87 -18.56 -72.80
CA PRO A 160 2.39 -18.77 -74.14
C PRO A 160 1.89 -17.67 -75.11
N ALA A 161 2.82 -17.13 -75.91
CA ALA A 161 2.55 -16.06 -76.86
C ALA A 161 1.50 -16.48 -77.90
N LYS A 162 0.42 -15.70 -77.99
CA LYS A 162 -0.62 -15.86 -79.02
C LYS A 162 -0.12 -15.27 -80.35
N PRO A 163 -0.31 -15.93 -81.51
CA PRO A 163 0.28 -15.48 -82.77
C PRO A 163 -0.37 -14.19 -83.30
N ALA A 164 0.45 -13.33 -83.90
CA ALA A 164 0.03 -12.04 -84.47
C ALA A 164 -0.85 -12.22 -85.73
N PRO A 165 -1.87 -11.36 -85.95
CA PRO A 165 -2.70 -11.40 -87.15
C PRO A 165 -1.97 -10.81 -88.36
N ALA A 166 -2.04 -11.51 -89.48
CA ALA A 166 -1.42 -11.13 -90.75
C ALA A 166 -2.11 -9.93 -91.41
N LYS A 167 -1.30 -9.02 -91.97
CA LYS A 167 -1.73 -7.90 -92.83
C LYS A 167 -2.45 -8.42 -94.08
N PRO A 168 -3.63 -7.89 -94.45
CA PRO A 168 -4.24 -8.19 -95.75
C PRO A 168 -3.54 -7.43 -96.87
N ALA A 169 -3.18 -8.16 -97.92
CA ALA A 169 -2.61 -7.65 -99.16
C ALA A 169 -3.69 -6.96 -100.01
N SER A 170 -3.35 -5.78 -100.54
CA SER A 170 -4.13 -5.11 -101.57
C SER A 170 -3.92 -5.80 -102.92
N THR A 171 -4.99 -6.32 -103.53
CA THR A 171 -4.97 -6.77 -104.92
C THR A 171 -5.83 -5.84 -105.79
N LYS A 172 -5.21 -5.42 -106.88
CA LYS A 172 -5.64 -4.47 -107.90
C LYS A 172 -6.11 -5.24 -109.14
N ALA A 173 -6.96 -4.61 -109.96
CA ALA A 173 -7.42 -5.00 -111.32
C ALA A 173 -8.56 -6.04 -111.38
N GLY A 174 -9.56 -5.98 -112.26
CA GLY A 174 -9.87 -5.11 -113.40
C GLY A 174 -10.61 -5.91 -114.50
N GLY A 175 -11.68 -5.33 -115.11
CA GLY A 175 -12.34 -5.78 -116.36
C GLY A 175 -13.34 -6.94 -116.22
N GLN A 176 -14.50 -6.98 -116.88
CA GLN A 176 -15.21 -6.13 -117.86
C GLN A 176 -16.71 -6.15 -117.52
#